data_AF-A0A120G669-F1
#
_entry.id   AF-A0A120G669-F1
#
_cell.length_a   1.000
_cell.length_b   1.000
_cell.length_c   1.000
_cell.angle_alpha   90.00
_cell.angle_beta   90.00
_cell.angle_gamma   90.00
#
_symmetry.space_group_name_H-M   'P 1'
#
loop_
_entity.id
_entity.type
_entity.pdbx_description
1 polymer ?
#
loop_
_entity_poly.entity_id
_entity_poly.type
_entity_poly.pdbx_seq_one_letter_code
_entity_poly.pdbx_strand_id
1 'polypeptide(L)'
;MEVRRQLLLPRPYLLQRQGRRQCRPEYLLRRVQPRLSFGKILDKDLSFGPIKDVLLAFTYEFGEGDNESYLLGPAFDLNIPGFDYFQLNFYQRQTEGNRPGDGVWQITPVWSYTIPVGNSDVLIDGFMDWVVDNDKNARGTYHANLHFNPQVKYDLGKALHWGDKQLYVGFEYDYWKNKYGIEDSGAFKTTQDTASFLVKYHF
;
A
#
# COMPACT_ATOMS: atom_id res chain seq x y z
N MET A 1 16.93 54.85 9.56
CA MET A 1 16.09 54.25 8.50
C MET A 1 16.14 52.75 8.70
N GLU A 2 15.11 52.20 9.33
CA GLU A 2 15.03 50.79 9.72
C GLU A 2 14.01 50.10 8.82
N VAL A 3 14.46 49.19 7.95
CA VAL A 3 13.59 48.44 7.04
C VAL A 3 13.13 47.16 7.74
N ARG A 4 11.91 47.17 8.30
CA ARG A 4 11.27 45.95 8.81
C ARG A 4 10.67 45.15 7.65
N ARG A 5 11.19 43.94 7.43
CA ARG A 5 10.55 42.91 6.58
C ARG A 5 9.30 42.38 7.29
N GLN A 6 8.14 42.57 6.67
CA GLN A 6 6.88 41.93 7.05
C GLN A 6 6.84 40.54 6.41
N LEU A 7 6.91 39.48 7.24
CA LEU A 7 6.55 38.13 6.82
C LEU A 7 5.04 38.06 6.62
N LEU A 8 4.62 37.75 5.39
CA LEU A 8 3.25 37.35 5.07
C LEU A 8 3.02 35.92 5.56
N LEU A 9 2.26 35.76 6.65
CA LEU A 9 1.63 34.49 7.01
C LEU A 9 0.28 34.38 6.28
N PRO A 10 -0.08 33.23 5.68
CA PRO A 10 -1.41 33.05 5.11
C PRO A 10 -2.47 32.97 6.23
N ARG A 11 -3.54 33.76 6.10
CA ARG A 11 -4.71 33.76 6.99
C ARG A 11 -5.51 32.46 6.85
N PRO A 12 -6.08 31.92 7.95
CA PRO A 12 -7.04 30.82 7.88
C PRO A 12 -8.39 31.32 7.33
N TYR A 13 -8.96 30.56 6.40
CA TYR A 13 -10.31 30.77 5.87
C TYR A 13 -11.37 30.47 6.93
N LEU A 14 -12.43 31.29 6.92
CA LEU A 14 -13.61 31.23 7.77
C LEU A 14 -14.29 29.85 7.79
N LEU A 15 -14.60 29.37 8.99
CA LEU A 15 -15.61 28.34 9.22
C LEU A 15 -17.02 28.88 8.90
N GLN A 16 -17.72 28.22 7.98
CA GLN A 16 -19.19 28.30 7.87
C GLN A 16 -19.79 27.08 8.58
N ARG A 17 -20.45 27.31 9.72
CA ARG A 17 -21.21 26.30 10.46
C ARG A 17 -22.49 25.95 9.70
N GLN A 18 -22.67 24.70 9.27
CA GLN A 18 -23.98 24.04 9.19
C GLN A 18 -23.85 22.50 9.26
N GLY A 19 -24.75 21.88 10.03
CA GLY A 19 -25.22 20.51 9.79
C GLY A 19 -24.45 19.37 10.45
N ARG A 20 -24.98 18.85 11.56
CA ARG A 20 -24.52 17.63 12.24
C ARG A 20 -24.50 16.40 11.29
N ARG A 21 -23.31 15.97 10.88
CA ARG A 21 -22.92 14.55 10.81
C ARG A 21 -21.47 14.48 11.29
N GLN A 22 -21.26 13.71 12.34
CA GLN A 22 -19.95 13.51 12.95
C GLN A 22 -19.12 12.62 12.01
N CYS A 23 -18.48 13.23 11.01
CA CYS A 23 -17.36 12.60 10.32
C CYS A 23 -16.27 12.41 11.38
N ARG A 24 -16.07 11.17 11.82
CA ARG A 24 -14.88 10.80 12.58
C ARG A 24 -13.67 11.16 11.70
N PRO A 25 -12.60 11.77 12.23
CA PRO A 25 -11.39 11.95 11.44
C PRO A 25 -10.92 10.57 10.99
N GLU A 26 -10.84 10.37 9.68
CA GLU A 26 -10.24 9.20 9.08
C GLU A 26 -8.75 9.26 9.44
N TYR A 27 -8.33 8.40 10.37
CA TYR A 27 -6.96 8.36 10.85
C TYR A 27 -6.02 8.16 9.66
N LEU A 28 -5.25 9.19 9.33
CA LEU A 28 -4.32 9.16 8.21
C LEU A 28 -3.15 8.24 8.55
N LEU A 29 -3.27 6.97 8.23
CA LEU A 29 -2.17 6.02 8.32
C LEU A 29 -1.23 6.26 7.15
N ARG A 30 -0.01 6.69 7.46
CA ARG A 30 1.07 6.88 6.50
C ARG A 30 1.96 5.65 6.55
N ARG A 31 2.48 5.25 5.38
CA ARG A 31 3.33 4.06 5.25
C ARG A 31 4.57 4.39 4.41
N VAL A 32 5.73 3.92 4.86
CA VAL A 32 7.02 4.00 4.14
C VAL A 32 7.59 2.60 4.00
N GLN A 33 7.99 2.18 2.79
CA GLN A 33 8.31 0.78 2.46
C GLN A 33 9.65 0.60 1.71
N PRO A 34 10.81 0.94 2.29
CA PRO A 34 12.09 0.74 1.63
C PRO A 34 12.44 -0.75 1.49
N ARG A 35 13.14 -1.07 0.40
CA ARG A 35 13.69 -2.41 0.14
C ARG A 35 15.17 -2.25 -0.20
N LEU A 36 16.02 -3.03 0.45
CA LEU A 36 17.47 -3.03 0.30
C LEU A 36 17.91 -4.32 -0.39
N SER A 37 18.48 -4.20 -1.59
CA SER A 37 18.92 -5.33 -2.41
C SER A 37 20.30 -5.82 -2.00
N PHE A 38 20.43 -7.09 -1.60
CA PHE A 38 21.73 -7.66 -1.29
C PHE A 38 22.59 -7.86 -2.53
N GLY A 39 21.99 -8.21 -3.67
CA GLY A 39 22.73 -8.33 -4.93
C GLY A 39 23.41 -7.03 -5.33
N LYS A 40 22.70 -5.90 -5.20
CA LYS A 40 23.26 -4.56 -5.48
C LYS A 40 24.26 -4.09 -4.42
N ILE A 41 23.98 -4.33 -3.13
CA ILE A 41 24.87 -3.89 -2.03
C ILE A 41 26.20 -4.64 -2.05
N LEU A 42 26.16 -5.95 -2.32
CA LEU A 42 27.34 -6.81 -2.32
C LEU A 42 28.03 -6.88 -3.69
N ASP A 43 27.46 -6.24 -4.71
CA ASP A 43 27.87 -6.34 -6.12
C ASP A 43 28.02 -7.79 -6.59
N LYS A 44 27.00 -8.61 -6.31
CA LYS A 44 26.96 -10.04 -6.64
C LYS A 44 25.65 -10.41 -7.31
N ASP A 45 25.75 -11.30 -8.30
CA ASP A 45 24.59 -11.97 -8.85
C ASP A 45 24.08 -13.02 -7.84
N LEU A 46 22.91 -12.76 -7.27
CA LEU A 46 22.21 -13.66 -6.34
C LEU A 46 21.07 -14.41 -7.03
N SER A 47 20.98 -14.35 -8.36
CA SER A 47 19.90 -15.01 -9.09
C SER A 47 20.05 -16.54 -9.01
N PHE A 48 18.92 -17.21 -8.79
CA PHE A 48 18.84 -18.67 -8.74
C PHE A 48 17.43 -19.14 -9.10
N GLY A 49 17.30 -19.82 -10.23
CA GLY A 49 16.00 -20.25 -10.75
C GLY A 49 15.07 -19.04 -10.97
N PRO A 50 13.84 -19.03 -10.40
CA PRO A 50 12.93 -17.89 -10.51
C PRO A 50 13.34 -16.71 -9.62
N ILE A 51 14.27 -16.86 -8.68
CA ILE A 51 14.71 -15.76 -7.81
C ILE A 51 15.68 -14.89 -8.60
N LYS A 52 15.33 -13.60 -8.75
CA LYS A 52 16.17 -12.57 -9.37
C LYS A 52 17.08 -11.89 -8.35
N ASP A 53 16.56 -11.64 -7.15
CA ASP A 53 17.29 -10.96 -6.09
C ASP A 53 16.71 -11.29 -4.71
N VAL A 54 17.55 -11.15 -3.68
CA VAL A 54 17.17 -11.30 -2.27
C VAL A 54 17.38 -9.96 -1.59
N LEU A 55 16.35 -9.50 -0.89
CA LEU A 55 16.27 -8.17 -0.31
C LEU A 55 15.89 -8.23 1.17
N LEU A 56 16.28 -7.19 1.91
CA LEU A 56 15.67 -6.87 3.19
C LEU A 56 14.58 -5.83 2.95
N ALA A 57 13.35 -6.14 3.34
CA ALA A 57 12.22 -5.24 3.22
C ALA A 57 11.82 -4.72 4.61
N PHE A 58 11.54 -3.42 4.68
CA PHE A 58 11.05 -2.76 5.88
C PHE A 58 9.80 -1.95 5.54
N THR A 59 8.84 -1.95 6.44
CA THR A 59 7.65 -1.11 6.36
C THR A 59 7.44 -0.41 7.69
N TYR A 60 7.37 0.92 7.66
CA TYR A 60 6.98 1.74 8.81
C TYR A 60 5.59 2.29 8.57
N GLU A 61 4.67 1.97 9.47
CA GLU A 61 3.31 2.47 9.51
C GLU A 61 3.17 3.39 10.72
N PHE A 62 2.72 4.61 10.47
CA PHE A 62 2.51 5.60 11.52
C PHE A 62 1.20 6.34 11.28
N GLY A 63 0.48 6.62 12.35
CA GLY A 63 -0.80 7.34 12.35
C GLY A 63 -0.93 8.20 13.61
N GLU A 64 -2.07 8.87 13.78
CA GLU A 64 -2.31 9.62 15.03
C GLU A 64 -2.46 8.68 16.24
N GLY A 65 -1.80 9.02 17.35
CA GLY A 65 -1.75 8.23 18.59
C GLY A 65 -0.68 7.14 18.59
N ASP A 66 -0.75 6.21 19.57
CA ASP A 66 0.17 5.07 19.73
C ASP A 66 -0.08 3.96 18.69
N ASN A 67 -0.15 4.32 17.42
CA ASN A 67 -0.49 3.43 16.30
C ASN A 67 0.68 3.22 15.35
N GLU A 68 1.87 3.03 15.90
CA GLU A 68 3.09 2.78 15.12
C GLU A 68 3.39 1.28 15.00
N SER A 69 3.58 0.81 13.77
CA SER A 69 4.04 -0.54 13.46
C SER A 69 5.27 -0.52 12.58
N TYR A 70 6.18 -1.42 12.89
CA TYR A 70 7.40 -1.68 12.14
C TYR A 70 7.32 -3.11 11.63
N LEU A 71 7.48 -3.31 10.32
CA LEU A 71 7.47 -4.61 9.69
C LEU A 71 8.84 -4.81 9.08
N LEU A 72 9.48 -5.94 9.37
CA LEU A 72 10.81 -6.25 8.85
C LEU A 72 10.86 -7.70 8.41
N GLY A 73 11.50 -7.97 7.27
CA GLY A 73 11.82 -9.33 6.90
C GLY A 73 12.37 -9.48 5.48
N PRO A 74 12.57 -10.73 5.04
CA PRO A 74 13.15 -11.01 3.73
C PRO A 74 12.14 -10.71 2.62
N ALA A 75 12.66 -10.30 1.48
CA ALA A 75 11.89 -10.14 0.26
C ALA A 75 12.64 -10.69 -0.94
N PHE A 76 11.86 -11.07 -1.96
CA PHE A 76 12.36 -11.71 -3.16
C PHE A 76 11.78 -10.98 -4.37
N ASP A 77 12.65 -10.56 -5.28
CA ASP A 77 12.23 -10.22 -6.63
C ASP A 77 12.28 -11.50 -7.46
N LEU A 78 11.20 -11.81 -8.18
CA LEU A 78 11.06 -13.03 -8.95
C LEU A 78 10.98 -12.72 -10.45
N ASN A 79 11.67 -13.54 -11.24
CA ASN A 79 11.59 -13.55 -12.70
C ASN A 79 10.56 -14.59 -13.15
N ILE A 80 9.28 -14.22 -13.12
CA ILE A 80 8.16 -15.08 -13.54
C ILE A 80 7.82 -14.73 -14.99
N PRO A 81 7.85 -15.71 -15.94
CA PRO A 81 7.50 -15.45 -17.33
C PRO A 81 6.14 -14.77 -17.47
N GLY A 82 6.12 -13.67 -18.23
CA GLY A 82 4.94 -12.86 -18.49
C GLY A 82 4.81 -11.65 -17.57
N PHE A 83 5.22 -11.72 -16.31
CA PHE A 83 5.11 -10.58 -15.40
C PHE A 83 6.17 -9.51 -15.73
N ASP A 84 5.78 -8.24 -15.67
CA ASP A 84 6.74 -7.12 -15.73
C ASP A 84 7.62 -7.12 -14.47
N TYR A 85 6.99 -7.42 -13.34
CA TYR A 85 7.65 -7.76 -12.08
C TYR A 85 6.71 -8.60 -11.21
N PHE A 86 7.32 -9.43 -10.37
CA PHE A 86 6.63 -10.09 -9.27
C PHE A 86 7.54 -10.04 -8.05
N GLN A 87 7.05 -9.49 -6.95
CA GLN A 87 7.78 -9.31 -5.71
C GLN A 87 7.04 -10.05 -4.61
N LEU A 88 7.78 -10.70 -3.72
CA LEU A 88 7.23 -11.39 -2.57
C LEU A 88 7.94 -10.91 -1.31
N ASN A 89 7.22 -10.27 -0.40
CA ASN A 89 7.77 -9.73 0.83
C ASN A 89 7.20 -10.50 2.01
N PHE A 90 8.05 -10.89 2.96
CA PHE A 90 7.66 -11.52 4.21
C PHE A 90 8.05 -10.59 5.33
N TYR A 91 7.12 -10.32 6.23
CA TYR A 91 7.30 -9.37 7.30
C TYR A 91 6.91 -9.99 8.63
N GLN A 92 7.76 -9.79 9.63
CA GLN A 92 7.37 -9.94 11.02
C GLN A 92 6.97 -8.54 11.51
N ARG A 93 5.72 -8.41 11.99
CA ARG A 93 5.15 -7.13 12.45
C ARG A 93 5.44 -6.91 13.93
N GLN A 94 6.12 -5.82 14.22
CA GLN A 94 6.33 -5.30 15.56
C GLN A 94 5.47 -4.07 15.80
N THR A 95 4.81 -4.04 16.95
CA THR A 95 3.99 -2.91 17.36
C THR A 95 4.63 -2.14 18.48
N GLU A 96 4.45 -0.81 18.48
CA GLU A 96 4.78 -0.04 19.66
C GLU A 96 3.79 -0.34 20.81
N GLY A 97 4.32 -0.60 22.01
CA GLY A 97 3.56 -0.97 23.20
C GLY A 97 2.97 -2.41 23.17
N ASN A 98 2.33 -2.85 24.26
CA ASN A 98 1.70 -4.19 24.33
C ASN A 98 0.32 -4.24 23.64
N ARG A 99 0.17 -3.72 22.43
CA ARG A 99 -1.07 -3.88 21.67
C ARG A 99 -1.10 -5.26 20.97
N PRO A 100 -2.28 -5.85 20.71
CA PRO A 100 -2.33 -7.12 20.00
C PRO A 100 -1.92 -6.93 18.53
N GLY A 101 -1.48 -8.01 17.89
CA GLY A 101 -0.92 -7.99 16.54
C GLY A 101 0.58 -7.68 16.50
N ASP A 102 1.27 -7.84 17.64
CA ASP A 102 2.71 -7.92 17.73
C ASP A 102 3.17 -9.35 17.41
N GLY A 103 4.35 -9.53 16.82
CA GLY A 103 4.86 -10.87 16.53
C GLY A 103 4.24 -11.57 15.32
N VAL A 104 3.19 -11.01 14.71
CA VAL A 104 2.45 -11.68 13.62
C VAL A 104 3.17 -11.59 12.27
N TRP A 105 2.97 -12.61 11.43
CA TRP A 105 3.49 -12.64 10.08
C TRP A 105 2.55 -11.99 9.06
N GLN A 106 3.13 -11.25 8.13
CA GLN A 106 2.47 -10.72 6.94
C GLN A 106 3.23 -11.12 5.68
N ILE A 107 2.49 -11.57 4.67
CA ILE A 107 3.00 -11.93 3.35
C ILE A 107 2.41 -10.94 2.35
N THR A 108 3.28 -10.24 1.62
CA THR A 108 2.89 -9.22 0.66
C THR A 108 3.44 -9.50 -0.73
N PRO A 109 2.70 -10.22 -1.61
CA PRO A 109 2.98 -10.22 -3.03
C PRO A 109 2.58 -8.89 -3.68
N VAL A 110 3.39 -8.44 -4.63
CA VAL A 110 3.15 -7.27 -5.48
C VAL A 110 3.48 -7.65 -6.91
N TRP A 111 2.60 -7.36 -7.86
CA TRP A 111 2.74 -7.85 -9.23
C TRP A 111 2.33 -6.80 -10.26
N SER A 112 2.85 -6.97 -11.47
CA SER A 112 2.43 -6.26 -12.67
C SER A 112 2.54 -7.18 -13.89
N TYR A 113 1.54 -7.11 -14.76
CA TYR A 113 1.43 -7.88 -15.99
C TYR A 113 0.84 -7.00 -17.09
N THR A 114 1.59 -6.81 -18.18
CA THR A 114 1.16 -5.98 -19.31
C THR A 114 0.79 -6.85 -20.51
N ILE A 115 -0.42 -6.64 -21.05
CA ILE A 115 -0.96 -7.35 -22.22
C ILE A 115 -1.09 -6.37 -23.37
N PRO A 116 -0.43 -6.58 -24.51
CA PRO A 116 -0.65 -5.75 -25.70
C PRO A 116 -2.06 -6.01 -26.27
N VAL A 117 -2.79 -4.94 -26.54
CA VAL A 117 -4.15 -4.97 -27.12
C VAL A 117 -4.28 -3.91 -28.22
N GLY A 118 -4.21 -4.37 -29.47
CA GLY A 118 -4.27 -3.50 -30.65
C GLY A 118 -3.09 -2.53 -30.68
N ASN A 119 -3.38 -1.23 -30.72
CA ASN A 119 -2.36 -0.18 -30.73
C ASN A 119 -1.95 0.29 -29.32
N SER A 120 -2.41 -0.39 -28.27
CA SER A 120 -2.17 0.00 -26.87
C SER A 120 -1.94 -1.21 -25.97
N ASP A 121 -1.88 -1.00 -24.66
CA ASP A 121 -1.63 -2.00 -23.64
C ASP A 121 -2.72 -2.00 -22.54
N VAL A 122 -2.97 -3.17 -21.99
CA VAL A 122 -3.71 -3.37 -20.75
C VAL A 122 -2.71 -3.76 -19.65
N LEU A 123 -2.64 -2.96 -18.61
CA LEU A 123 -1.83 -3.18 -17.41
C LEU A 123 -2.71 -3.77 -16.30
N ILE A 124 -2.33 -4.94 -15.81
CA ILE A 124 -2.93 -5.60 -14.65
C ILE A 124 -1.88 -5.64 -13.54
N ASP A 125 -2.07 -4.84 -12.50
CA ASP A 125 -1.15 -4.77 -11.36
C ASP A 125 -1.91 -4.75 -10.04
N GLY A 126 -1.18 -4.90 -8.93
CA GLY A 126 -1.79 -4.89 -7.62
C GLY A 126 -0.88 -5.43 -6.54
N PHE A 127 -1.43 -5.48 -5.33
CA PHE A 127 -0.79 -6.09 -4.18
C PHE A 127 -1.82 -6.84 -3.32
N MET A 128 -1.29 -7.68 -2.44
CA MET A 128 -2.06 -8.33 -1.39
C MET A 128 -1.29 -8.22 -0.09
N ASP A 129 -1.81 -7.59 0.96
CA ASP A 129 -1.26 -7.71 2.32
C ASP A 129 -2.03 -8.81 3.06
N TRP A 130 -1.36 -9.94 3.30
CA TRP A 130 -1.97 -11.08 3.99
C TRP A 130 -1.32 -11.30 5.35
N VAL A 131 -2.02 -10.88 6.41
CA VAL A 131 -1.65 -11.22 7.78
C VAL A 131 -2.21 -12.61 8.10
N VAL A 132 -1.33 -13.57 8.34
CA VAL A 132 -1.69 -14.99 8.45
C VAL A 132 -2.15 -15.39 9.86
N ASP A 133 -1.67 -14.69 10.88
CA ASP A 133 -1.86 -15.06 12.28
C ASP A 133 -2.93 -14.22 12.98
N ASN A 134 -3.61 -14.86 13.93
CA ASN A 134 -4.34 -14.15 14.98
C ASN A 134 -3.41 -14.01 16.19
N ASP A 135 -3.52 -12.90 16.91
CA ASP A 135 -2.84 -12.68 18.17
C ASP A 135 -3.82 -12.24 19.26
N LYS A 136 -3.56 -12.61 20.51
CA LYS A 136 -4.36 -12.22 21.66
C LYS A 136 -3.49 -11.98 22.88
N ASN A 137 -3.67 -10.82 23.48
CA ASN A 137 -3.01 -10.45 24.72
C ASN A 137 -4.00 -9.78 25.69
N ALA A 138 -3.50 -9.31 26.84
CA ALA A 138 -4.33 -8.67 27.87
C ALA A 138 -5.06 -7.40 27.40
N ARG A 139 -4.65 -6.80 26.27
CA ARG A 139 -5.28 -5.59 25.70
C ARG A 139 -6.29 -5.87 24.59
N GLY A 140 -6.39 -7.11 24.10
CA GLY A 140 -7.39 -7.46 23.08
C GLY A 140 -7.00 -8.63 22.18
N THR A 141 -7.68 -8.71 21.04
CA THR A 141 -7.46 -9.72 20.01
C THR A 141 -7.26 -9.03 18.66
N TYR A 142 -6.26 -9.49 17.93
CA TYR A 142 -5.94 -9.08 16.57
C TYR A 142 -6.19 -10.28 15.65
N HIS A 143 -7.02 -10.09 14.65
CA HIS A 143 -7.43 -11.14 13.74
C HIS A 143 -6.60 -11.11 12.45
N ALA A 144 -6.36 -12.30 11.91
CA ALA A 144 -5.86 -12.49 10.57
C ALA A 144 -6.71 -11.67 9.59
N ASN A 145 -6.04 -10.94 8.71
CA ASN A 145 -6.66 -9.98 7.82
C ASN A 145 -6.01 -10.01 6.45
N LEU A 146 -6.76 -9.55 5.47
CA LEU A 146 -6.38 -9.61 4.06
C LEU A 146 -6.78 -8.31 3.39
N HIS A 147 -5.82 -7.60 2.80
CA HIS A 147 -6.08 -6.47 1.92
C HIS A 147 -5.62 -6.83 0.52
N PHE A 148 -6.53 -6.88 -0.44
CA PHE A 148 -6.27 -7.23 -1.82
C PHE A 148 -6.74 -6.08 -2.71
N ASN A 149 -5.81 -5.48 -3.47
CA ASN A 149 -6.08 -4.31 -4.29
C ASN A 149 -5.55 -4.51 -5.72
N PRO A 150 -6.19 -5.36 -6.55
CA PRO A 150 -5.88 -5.45 -7.97
C PRO A 150 -6.46 -4.26 -8.75
N GLN A 151 -5.76 -3.88 -9.81
CA GLN A 151 -6.18 -2.88 -10.78
C GLN A 151 -6.05 -3.43 -12.20
N VAL A 152 -6.98 -3.01 -13.06
CA VAL A 152 -6.94 -3.27 -14.50
C VAL A 152 -7.04 -1.93 -15.21
N LYS A 153 -6.03 -1.61 -16.00
CA LYS A 153 -5.85 -0.28 -16.61
C LYS A 153 -5.57 -0.41 -18.09
N TYR A 154 -6.16 0.45 -18.89
CA TYR A 154 -5.86 0.61 -20.30
C TYR A 154 -5.02 1.87 -20.52
N ASP A 155 -3.94 1.74 -21.29
CA ASP A 155 -3.08 2.87 -21.64
C ASP A 155 -3.75 3.74 -22.71
N LEU A 156 -4.60 4.66 -22.27
CA LEU A 156 -5.27 5.59 -23.16
C LEU A 156 -4.28 6.57 -23.81
N GLY A 157 -3.18 6.91 -23.13
CA GLY A 157 -2.13 7.77 -23.68
C GLY A 157 -1.48 7.16 -24.92
N LYS A 158 -1.15 5.87 -24.86
CA LYS A 158 -0.63 5.11 -26.01
C LYS A 158 -1.66 4.99 -27.13
N ALA A 159 -2.92 4.71 -26.80
CA ALA A 159 -4.01 4.60 -27.78
C ALA A 159 -4.28 5.91 -28.54
N LEU A 160 -4.07 7.06 -27.90
CA LEU A 160 -4.26 8.39 -28.48
C LEU A 160 -2.98 9.00 -29.07
N HIS A 161 -1.87 8.26 -29.08
CA HIS A 161 -0.55 8.74 -29.52
C HIS A 161 -0.02 9.95 -28.74
N TRP A 162 -0.42 10.10 -27.48
CA TRP A 162 0.09 11.16 -26.59
C TRP A 162 1.39 10.73 -25.89
N GLY A 163 1.57 9.41 -25.74
CA GLY A 163 2.77 8.79 -25.23
C GLY A 163 2.44 7.62 -24.31
N ASP A 164 3.31 6.63 -24.32
CA ASP A 164 3.16 5.42 -23.52
C ASP A 164 3.15 5.75 -22.02
N LYS A 165 2.26 5.10 -21.29
CA LYS A 165 2.11 5.15 -19.82
C LYS A 165 1.78 6.54 -19.26
N GLN A 166 1.40 7.50 -20.10
CA GLN A 166 1.05 8.87 -19.67
C GLN A 166 -0.35 8.98 -19.10
N LEU A 167 -1.32 8.26 -19.67
CA LEU A 167 -2.72 8.33 -19.24
C LEU A 167 -3.32 6.94 -19.18
N TYR A 168 -3.70 6.52 -17.98
CA TYR A 168 -4.43 5.28 -17.76
C TYR A 168 -5.88 5.55 -17.38
N VAL A 169 -6.77 4.73 -17.91
CA VAL A 169 -8.16 4.62 -17.46
C VAL A 169 -8.44 3.18 -17.09
N GLY A 170 -9.25 2.93 -16.08
CA GLY A 170 -9.49 1.55 -15.67
C GLY A 170 -10.33 1.41 -14.42
N PHE A 171 -10.14 0.26 -13.77
CA PHE A 171 -10.86 -0.13 -12.58
C PHE A 171 -9.90 -0.60 -11.51
N GLU A 172 -10.30 -0.37 -10.27
CA GLU A 172 -9.64 -0.88 -9.08
C GLU A 172 -10.68 -1.61 -8.24
N TYR A 173 -10.27 -2.76 -7.71
CA TYR A 173 -11.06 -3.48 -6.73
C TYR A 173 -10.30 -3.49 -5.42
N ASP A 174 -10.90 -2.96 -4.37
CA ASP A 174 -10.33 -2.92 -3.02
C ASP A 174 -11.15 -3.83 -2.10
N TYR A 175 -10.55 -4.96 -1.73
CA TYR A 175 -11.13 -5.89 -0.78
C TYR A 175 -10.27 -5.95 0.47
N TRP A 176 -10.86 -5.61 1.62
CA TRP A 176 -10.15 -5.65 2.89
C TRP A 176 -10.96 -6.41 3.94
N LYS A 177 -10.62 -7.68 4.17
CA LYS A 177 -11.22 -8.49 5.22
C LYS A 177 -10.60 -8.17 6.57
N ASN A 178 -11.44 -8.00 7.60
CA ASN A 178 -11.02 -7.74 8.99
C ASN A 178 -10.05 -6.55 9.09
N LYS A 179 -10.38 -5.42 8.46
CA LYS A 179 -9.58 -4.19 8.50
C LYS A 179 -9.19 -3.83 9.94
N TYR A 180 -7.94 -3.41 10.11
CA TYR A 180 -7.30 -3.16 11.41
C TYR A 180 -7.12 -4.40 12.30
N GLY A 181 -7.28 -5.61 11.76
CA GLY A 181 -7.24 -6.86 12.53
C GLY A 181 -8.45 -7.01 13.46
N ILE A 182 -9.59 -6.40 13.13
CA ILE A 182 -10.82 -6.50 13.89
C ILE A 182 -11.83 -7.32 13.11
N GLU A 183 -12.41 -8.35 13.72
CA GLU A 183 -13.42 -9.20 13.10
C GLU A 183 -14.68 -8.41 12.72
N ASP A 184 -15.22 -8.68 11.53
CA ASP A 184 -16.45 -8.04 11.06
C ASP A 184 -17.64 -8.45 11.93
N SER A 185 -18.42 -7.45 12.35
CA SER A 185 -19.62 -7.68 13.17
C SER A 185 -20.77 -6.78 12.76
N GLY A 186 -21.96 -7.03 13.31
CA GLY A 186 -23.10 -6.11 13.13
C GLY A 186 -22.86 -4.72 13.71
N ALA A 187 -22.03 -4.61 14.75
CA ALA A 187 -21.74 -3.35 15.44
C ALA A 187 -20.57 -2.57 14.83
N PHE A 188 -19.62 -3.27 14.21
CA PHE A 188 -18.44 -2.66 13.62
C PHE A 188 -18.10 -3.38 12.30
N LYS A 189 -18.32 -2.68 11.19
CA LYS A 189 -18.02 -3.16 9.85
C LYS A 189 -16.56 -2.91 9.52
N THR A 190 -15.84 -4.00 9.29
CA THR A 190 -14.39 -4.02 9.04
C THR A 190 -14.06 -4.78 7.76
N THR A 191 -15.00 -5.53 7.21
CA THR A 191 -14.85 -6.06 5.86
C THR A 191 -15.28 -5.01 4.85
N GLN A 192 -14.33 -4.57 4.04
CA GLN A 192 -14.53 -3.64 2.93
C GLN A 192 -14.52 -4.39 1.61
N ASP A 193 -15.41 -4.00 0.73
CA ASP A 193 -15.54 -4.46 -0.64
C ASP A 193 -15.93 -3.24 -1.47
N THR A 194 -15.06 -2.80 -2.38
CA THR A 194 -15.26 -1.58 -3.16
C THR A 194 -14.69 -1.72 -4.55
N ALA A 195 -15.51 -1.46 -5.56
CA ALA A 195 -15.07 -1.31 -6.94
C ALA A 195 -15.08 0.17 -7.34
N SER A 196 -13.99 0.64 -7.92
CA SER A 196 -13.81 2.04 -8.33
C SER A 196 -13.39 2.13 -9.79
N PHE A 197 -13.78 3.22 -10.45
CA PHE A 197 -13.16 3.64 -11.71
C PHE A 197 -11.96 4.54 -11.39
N LEU A 198 -10.89 4.43 -12.18
CA LEU A 198 -9.68 5.23 -12.00
C LEU A 198 -9.27 5.94 -13.29
N VAL A 199 -8.72 7.13 -13.13
CA VAL A 199 -7.95 7.86 -14.14
C VAL A 199 -6.61 8.24 -13.50
N LYS A 200 -5.50 7.84 -14.13
CA LYS A 200 -4.15 8.15 -13.64
C LYS A 200 -3.37 8.85 -14.75
N TYR A 201 -2.82 10.02 -14.45
CA TYR A 201 -1.99 10.80 -15.36
C TYR A 201 -0.57 10.94 -14.80
N HIS A 202 0.43 10.68 -15.63
CA HIS A 202 1.85 10.81 -15.30
C HIS A 202 2.47 11.92 -16.17
N PHE A 203 3.31 12.77 -15.54
CA PHE A 203 4.03 13.87 -16.17
C PHE A 203 5.45 13.47 -16.56
#